data_AF-A0A6G0XJK6-F1
#
_entry.id   AF-A0A6G0XJK6-F1
#
_cell.length_a   1.000
_cell.length_b   1.000
_cell.length_c   1.000
_cell.angle_alpha   90.00
_cell.angle_beta   90.00
_cell.angle_gamma   90.00
#
_symmetry.space_group_name_H-M   'P 1'
#
loop_
_entity.id
_entity.type
_entity.pdbx_description
1 polymer ?
#
loop_
_entity_poly.entity_id
_entity_poly.type
_entity_poly.pdbx_seq_one_letter_code
_entity_poly.pdbx_strand_id
1 'polypeptide(L)'
;MLIKRIEKCFVKHKDSQNVFDDTVEEFFNNNYLVPFPCAIHKEDIVEFIFTSYISMRMRQYAYMSNHKTKSTNKVKKKIAKLISK
;
A
#
# COMPACT_ATOMS: atom_id res chain seq x y z
N MET A 1 3.34 -16.29 6.21
CA MET A 1 2.01 -16.02 5.59
C MET A 1 2.19 -15.03 4.45
N LEU A 2 1.57 -15.32 3.30
CA LEU A 2 1.70 -14.58 2.03
C LEU A 2 1.44 -13.07 2.20
N ILE A 3 0.30 -12.69 2.78
CA ILE A 3 -0.10 -11.30 2.98
C ILE A 3 0.94 -10.50 3.79
N LYS A 4 1.54 -11.10 4.83
CA LYS A 4 2.59 -10.41 5.62
C LYS A 4 3.84 -10.09 4.80
N ARG A 5 4.15 -10.90 3.79
CA ARG A 5 5.27 -10.64 2.88
C ARG A 5 4.92 -9.54 1.87
N ILE A 6 3.69 -9.56 1.35
CA ILE A 6 3.18 -8.48 0.50
C ILE A 6 3.18 -7.15 1.25
N GLU A 7 2.68 -7.10 2.49
CA GLU A 7 2.70 -5.87 3.31
C GLU A 7 4.11 -5.36 3.56
N LYS A 8 5.10 -6.24 3.78
CA LYS A 8 6.50 -5.83 3.93
C LYS A 8 7.04 -5.14 2.69
N CYS A 9 6.72 -5.64 1.50
CA CYS A 9 7.12 -5.03 0.23
C CYS A 9 6.36 -3.71 0.03
N PHE A 10 5.03 -3.71 0.27
CA PHE A 10 4.19 -2.52 0.18
C PHE A 10 4.69 -1.37 1.06
N VAL A 11 5.05 -1.63 2.32
CA VAL A 11 5.53 -0.58 3.24
C VAL A 11 6.80 0.10 2.73
N LYS A 12 7.66 -0.60 1.98
CA LYS A 12 8.86 -0.01 1.36
C LYS A 12 8.50 0.92 0.21
N HIS A 13 7.49 0.55 -0.58
CA HIS A 13 7.10 1.27 -1.80
C HIS A 13 5.87 2.16 -1.67
N LYS A 14 5.26 2.27 -0.47
CA LYS A 14 4.01 3.01 -0.24
C LYS A 14 4.02 4.47 -0.71
N ASP A 15 5.21 5.07 -0.80
CA ASP A 15 5.44 6.47 -1.20
C ASP A 15 5.96 6.58 -2.64
N SER A 16 6.12 5.45 -3.35
CA SER A 16 6.49 5.43 -4.77
C SER A 16 5.34 5.91 -5.65
N GLN A 17 5.67 6.38 -6.86
CA GLN A 17 4.67 6.66 -7.90
C GLN A 17 4.03 5.37 -8.43
N ASN A 18 4.81 4.28 -8.51
CA ASN A 18 4.38 3.00 -9.07
C ASN A 18 4.27 1.93 -7.99
N VAL A 19 3.60 2.26 -6.88
CA VAL A 19 3.49 1.40 -5.68
C VAL A 19 3.11 -0.05 -6.02
N PHE A 20 2.20 -0.23 -6.98
CA PHE A 20 1.73 -1.56 -7.36
C PHE A 20 2.84 -2.40 -8.00
N ASP A 21 3.42 -1.90 -9.08
CA ASP A 21 4.46 -2.60 -9.85
C ASP A 21 5.69 -2.86 -8.99
N ASP A 22 6.16 -1.84 -8.26
CA ASP A 22 7.34 -1.96 -7.40
C ASP A 22 7.14 -3.01 -6.29
N THR A 23 5.93 -3.10 -5.73
CA THR A 23 5.59 -4.11 -4.70
C THR A 23 5.57 -5.52 -5.27
N VAL A 24 4.98 -5.69 -6.47
CA VAL A 24 4.89 -6.98 -7.15
C VAL A 24 6.27 -7.46 -7.57
N GLU A 25 7.04 -6.60 -8.22
CA GLU A 25 8.39 -6.89 -8.70
C GLU A 25 9.31 -7.29 -7.55
N GLU A 26 9.34 -6.53 -6.44
CA GLU A 26 10.15 -6.91 -5.28
C GLU A 26 9.71 -8.25 -4.70
N PHE A 27 8.41 -8.52 -4.62
CA PHE A 27 7.92 -9.78 -4.06
C PHE A 27 8.42 -10.98 -4.87
N PHE A 28 8.30 -10.92 -6.20
CA PHE A 28 8.69 -12.03 -7.07
C PHE A 28 10.21 -12.16 -7.21
N ASN A 29 10.95 -11.06 -7.20
CA ASN A 29 12.43 -11.08 -7.21
C ASN A 29 13.04 -11.75 -5.97
N ASN A 30 12.32 -11.75 -4.83
CA ASN A 30 12.76 -12.42 -3.61
C ASN A 30 12.50 -13.94 -3.60
N ASN A 31 12.08 -14.54 -4.72
CA ASN A 31 11.90 -15.99 -4.91
C ASN A 31 11.11 -16.67 -3.78
N TYR A 32 10.04 -16.01 -3.32
CA TYR A 32 9.22 -16.55 -2.25
C TYR A 32 8.43 -17.78 -2.73
N LEU A 33 8.64 -18.92 -2.05
CA LEU A 33 7.74 -20.06 -2.16
C LEU A 33 6.35 -19.66 -1.67
N VAL A 34 5.39 -19.66 -2.59
CA VAL A 34 3.96 -19.53 -2.30
C VAL A 34 3.39 -20.95 -2.22
N PRO A 35 3.24 -21.53 -1.01
CA PRO A 35 2.66 -22.85 -0.87
C PRO A 35 1.19 -22.77 -1.25
N PHE A 36 0.81 -23.50 -2.28
CA PHE A 36 -0.58 -23.56 -2.74
C PHE A 36 -0.91 -25.00 -3.13
N PRO A 37 -2.04 -25.56 -2.63
CA PRO A 37 -2.33 -26.98 -2.75
C PRO A 37 -2.77 -27.41 -4.16
N CYS A 38 -3.21 -26.47 -5.00
CA CYS A 38 -3.72 -26.74 -6.33
C CYS A 38 -2.90 -25.99 -7.39
N ALA A 39 -2.10 -26.69 -8.18
CA ALA A 39 -1.29 -26.06 -9.22
C ALA A 39 -2.11 -25.30 -10.28
N ILE A 40 -3.32 -25.78 -10.60
CA ILE A 40 -4.20 -25.22 -11.63
C ILE A 40 -4.69 -23.82 -11.23
N HIS A 41 -5.25 -23.68 -10.02
CA HIS A 41 -5.79 -22.40 -9.55
C HIS A 41 -4.75 -21.52 -8.87
N LYS A 42 -3.49 -21.95 -8.81
CA LYS A 42 -2.44 -21.23 -8.08
C LYS A 42 -2.25 -19.83 -8.65
N GLU A 43 -2.13 -19.73 -9.97
CA GLU A 43 -1.83 -18.46 -10.64
C GLU A 43 -2.98 -17.48 -10.46
N ASP A 44 -4.21 -17.87 -10.82
CA ASP A 44 -5.41 -17.05 -10.67
C ASP A 44 -5.62 -16.55 -9.23
N ILE A 45 -5.45 -17.43 -8.25
CA ILE A 45 -5.67 -17.08 -6.84
C ILE A 45 -4.55 -16.18 -6.32
N VAL A 46 -3.30 -16.42 -6.72
CA VAL A 46 -2.18 -15.56 -6.35
C VAL A 46 -2.38 -14.17 -6.95
N GLU A 47 -2.66 -14.08 -8.25
CA GLU A 47 -2.97 -12.82 -8.92
C GLU A 47 -4.12 -12.08 -8.24
N PHE A 48 -5.22 -12.79 -7.96
CA PHE A 48 -6.37 -12.22 -7.26
C PHE A 48 -5.99 -11.66 -5.89
N ILE A 49 -5.17 -12.39 -5.11
CA ILE A 49 -4.68 -11.93 -3.81
C ILE A 49 -3.84 -10.67 -3.96
N PHE A 50 -2.89 -10.63 -4.90
CA PHE A 50 -2.02 -9.49 -5.13
C PHE A 50 -2.82 -8.26 -5.53
N THR A 51 -3.62 -8.39 -6.59
CA THR A 51 -4.41 -7.29 -7.15
C THR A 51 -5.39 -6.75 -6.12
N SER A 52 -6.11 -7.63 -5.42
CA SER A 52 -7.09 -7.22 -4.41
C SER A 52 -6.43 -6.57 -3.20
N TYR A 53 -5.37 -7.18 -2.67
CA TYR A 53 -4.73 -6.70 -1.45
C TYR A 53 -4.02 -5.36 -1.67
N ILE A 54 -3.19 -5.25 -2.71
CA ILE A 54 -2.44 -4.01 -2.96
C ILE A 54 -3.40 -2.87 -3.28
N SER A 55 -4.43 -3.11 -4.11
CA SER A 55 -5.44 -2.08 -4.42
C SER A 55 -6.22 -1.62 -3.19
N MET A 56 -6.61 -2.55 -2.32
CA MET A 56 -7.22 -2.21 -1.03
C MET A 56 -6.24 -1.39 -0.17
N ARG A 57 -4.99 -1.82 -0.08
CA ARG A 57 -3.97 -1.22 0.81
C ARG A 57 -3.57 0.18 0.37
N MET A 58 -3.42 0.43 -0.93
CA MET A 58 -3.19 1.77 -1.50
C MET A 58 -4.32 2.74 -1.13
N ARG A 59 -5.58 2.31 -1.24
CA ARG A 59 -6.74 3.12 -0.85
C ARG A 59 -6.72 3.47 0.64
N GLN A 60 -6.42 2.49 1.48
CA GLN A 60 -6.27 2.72 2.93
C GLN A 60 -5.14 3.70 3.22
N TYR A 61 -4.00 3.57 2.54
CA TYR A 61 -2.86 4.47 2.71
C TYR A 61 -3.22 5.90 2.32
N ALA A 62 -3.79 6.10 1.14
CA ALA A 62 -4.23 7.41 0.66
C ALA A 62 -5.22 8.06 1.63
N TYR A 63 -6.21 7.30 2.13
CA TYR A 63 -7.18 7.79 3.11
C TYR A 63 -6.50 8.27 4.40
N MET A 64 -5.61 7.46 4.97
CA MET A 64 -4.87 7.80 6.20
C MET A 64 -3.99 9.04 6.01
N SER A 65 -3.27 9.12 4.89
CA SER A 65 -2.40 10.25 4.56
C SER A 65 -3.21 11.54 4.39
N ASN A 66 -4.33 11.49 3.66
CA ASN A 66 -5.23 12.63 3.49
C ASN A 66 -5.85 13.09 4.81
N HIS A 67 -6.24 12.15 5.67
CA HIS A 67 -6.78 12.45 6.99
C HIS A 67 -5.74 13.19 7.87
N LYS A 68 -4.48 12.74 7.85
CA LYS A 68 -3.37 13.39 8.57
C LYS A 68 -3.10 14.80 8.04
N THR A 69 -3.11 14.98 6.71
CA THR A 69 -2.93 16.28 6.05
C THR A 69 -4.06 17.25 6.41
N LYS A 70 -5.32 16.78 6.47
CA LYS A 70 -6.47 17.59 6.88
C LYS A 70 -6.31 18.15 8.30
N SER A 71 -5.84 17.33 9.24
CA SER A 71 -5.56 17.78 10.60
C SER A 71 -4.49 18.88 10.62
N THR A 72 -3.39 18.66 9.90
CA THR A 72 -2.28 19.61 9.78
C THR A 72 -2.72 20.94 9.18
N ASN A 73 -3.54 20.90 8.12
CA ASN A 73 -4.05 22.10 7.45
C ASN A 73 -4.99 22.92 8.33
N LYS A 74 -5.78 22.28 9.19
CA LYS A 74 -6.61 22.98 10.19
C LYS A 74 -5.75 23.81 11.15
N VAL A 75 -4.64 23.25 11.61
CA VAL A 75 -3.70 23.95 12.51
C VAL A 75 -3.03 25.11 11.78
N LYS A 76 -2.48 24.87 10.58
CA LYS A 76 -1.86 25.94 9.74
C LYS A 76 -2.84 27.10 9.48
N LYS A 77 -4.10 26.80 9.16
CA LYS A 77 -5.14 27.82 8.94
C LYS A 77 -5.47 28.62 10.20
N LYS A 78 -5.44 28.01 11.39
CA LYS A 78 -5.61 28.74 12.67
C LYS A 78 -4.45 29.69 12.92
N ILE A 79 -3.21 29.23 12.73
CA ILE A 79 -2.00 30.05 12.93
C ILE A 79 -1.99 31.24 11.96
N ALA A 80 -2.25 31.01 10.67
CA ALA A 80 -2.26 32.07 9.66
C ALA A 80 -3.25 33.21 10.01
N LYS A 81 -4.43 32.87 10.56
CA LYS A 81 -5.43 33.86 11.00
C LYS A 81 -5.01 34.68 12.22
N LEU A 82 -4.09 34.17 13.04
CA LEU A 82 -3.59 34.88 14.24
C LEU A 82 -2.52 35.91 13.87
N ILE A 83 -1.71 35.62 12.84
CA ILE A 83 -0.61 36.48 12.38
C ILE A 83 -1.13 37.56 11.41
N SER A 84 -2.25 37.31 10.72
CA SER A 84 -2.88 38.26 9.80
C SER A 84 -3.74 39.33 10.50
N LYS A 85 -3.47 39.63 11.77
CA LYS A 85 -4.09 40.70 12.56
C LYS A 85 -3.02 41.71 12.93
#